data_AF-A0A7W0YFZ7-F1
#
_entry.id   AF-A0A7W0YFZ7-F1
#
_cell.length_a   1.000
_cell.length_b   1.000
_cell.length_c   1.000
_cell.angle_alpha   90.00
_cell.angle_beta   90.00
_cell.angle_gamma   90.00
#
_symmetry.space_group_name_H-M   'P 1'
#
loop_
_entity.id
_entity.type
_entity.pdbx_description
1 polymer ?
#
loop_
_entity_poly.entity_id
_entity_poly.type
_entity_poly.pdbx_seq_one_letter_code
_entity_poly.pdbx_strand_id
1 'polypeptide(L)'
;LDPLGERFGYDICATASCQVYQGLGVADGPFGARWRAAVDATAGQVLFSDGAPADTLYFSTSNGRTYGNDEVFGTPPVPYLRPVEEPDDTASPLSAWRLRIPLADLARFLRAGGQWSNVPVASVRRSGPQVIVSGGGSTETFDVEEFRDHLNTWAECLDPGAYPPAGEGGQRLPQTIPSRWFSVAVDGAEAVLEGRGWGHGVGMVQWGAYGKAARGLAYDDILAAYYGGLRPQPHPAPDVIRVGLATGLLSVTVDGTAGTSVEGAAVGPGPWSVASAGALTVHAADPPPSAIEAGELRKAPMLVRAGRTLRVSLELPQLSVAQLIVRVGVDEVPLTPRSTYRAGTVTLEGIVPATLPSGVFPVRAVVTDGVDVVRTPAVDVRVIGAFSTSGGPSPGQVLPSGFTPAPEEPGAGATSSASSERDGPDAGAFLLFLLLGALAAAWAVSIARRTPVRRAPEPPPEAKTPPESTPDEPEGGW
;
A
#
# COMPACT_ATOMS: atom_id res chain seq x y z
N LEU A 1 8.62 22.29 3.79
CA LEU A 1 7.22 21.88 3.53
C LEU A 1 6.35 22.71 4.46
N ASP A 2 5.16 23.13 4.02
CA ASP A 2 4.21 23.90 4.83
C ASP A 2 3.06 22.99 5.26
N PRO A 3 3.24 22.05 6.19
CA PRO A 3 2.23 21.02 6.48
C PRO A 3 0.90 21.60 6.96
N LEU A 4 0.91 22.81 7.54
CA LEU A 4 -0.26 23.52 8.03
C LEU A 4 -1.01 24.29 6.94
N GLY A 5 -0.42 24.41 5.75
CA GLY A 5 -1.06 25.05 4.60
C GLY A 5 -1.25 26.55 4.71
N GLU A 6 -0.78 27.20 5.77
CA GLU A 6 -0.99 28.64 6.02
C GLU A 6 -0.44 29.51 4.89
N ARG A 7 0.68 29.11 4.29
CA ARG A 7 1.31 29.84 3.17
C ARG A 7 0.55 29.64 1.86
N PHE A 8 -0.07 28.48 1.68
CA PHE A 8 -0.65 28.05 0.41
C PHE A 8 -2.19 28.00 0.41
N GLY A 9 -2.83 28.29 1.55
CA GLY A 9 -4.28 28.39 1.70
C GLY A 9 -5.03 27.06 1.60
N TYR A 10 -4.44 25.94 2.02
CA TYR A 10 -5.13 24.65 2.12
C TYR A 10 -5.38 24.25 3.58
N ASP A 11 -6.44 23.45 3.80
CA ASP A 11 -6.85 22.98 5.13
C ASP A 11 -6.13 21.66 5.49
N ILE A 12 -5.92 20.79 4.50
CA ILE A 12 -5.17 19.53 4.64
C ILE A 12 -4.28 19.29 3.42
N CYS A 13 -3.22 18.52 3.56
CA CYS A 13 -2.37 18.07 2.45
C CYS A 13 -2.67 16.62 2.05
N ALA A 14 -2.45 16.27 0.79
CA ALA A 14 -2.77 14.95 0.23
C ALA A 14 -1.77 13.82 0.60
N THR A 15 -0.80 14.12 1.46
CA THR A 15 0.27 13.18 1.86
C THR A 15 0.03 12.63 3.27
N ALA A 16 0.83 11.65 3.66
CA ALA A 16 0.85 11.12 5.03
C ALA A 16 1.24 12.17 6.09
N SER A 17 1.69 13.37 5.70
CA SER A 17 1.90 14.48 6.63
C SER A 17 0.60 15.06 7.20
N CYS A 18 -0.52 14.89 6.49
CA CYS A 18 -1.85 15.27 6.96
C CYS A 18 -2.80 14.07 6.82
N GLN A 19 -3.29 13.83 5.60
CA GLN A 19 -4.17 12.72 5.29
C GLN A 19 -3.96 12.28 3.84
N VAL A 20 -3.82 10.97 3.60
CA VAL A 20 -3.62 10.44 2.25
C VAL A 20 -4.91 10.67 1.45
N TYR A 21 -4.85 11.61 0.49
CA TYR A 21 -5.92 11.90 -0.44
C TYR A 21 -5.48 11.48 -1.85
N GLN A 22 -6.13 10.46 -2.39
CA GLN A 22 -5.78 9.86 -3.68
C GLN A 22 -6.65 10.37 -4.84
N GLY A 23 -7.45 11.42 -4.61
CA GLY A 23 -8.37 11.95 -5.60
C GLY A 23 -9.79 11.40 -5.47
N LEU A 24 -10.73 12.07 -6.15
CA LEU A 24 -12.17 11.74 -6.08
C LEU A 24 -12.48 10.32 -6.59
N GLY A 25 -11.73 9.81 -7.55
CA GLY A 25 -12.04 8.51 -8.15
C GLY A 25 -11.90 7.29 -7.30
N VAL A 26 -11.20 7.43 -6.18
CA VAL A 26 -11.17 6.38 -5.18
C VAL A 26 -12.61 6.04 -4.72
N ALA A 27 -13.50 7.02 -4.62
CA ALA A 27 -14.92 6.83 -4.25
C ALA A 27 -15.80 6.22 -5.35
N ASP A 28 -15.29 6.09 -6.57
CA ASP A 28 -15.99 5.51 -7.74
C ASP A 28 -15.34 4.20 -8.21
N GLY A 29 -14.18 3.85 -7.66
CA GLY A 29 -13.60 2.52 -7.77
C GLY A 29 -14.50 1.41 -7.18
N PRO A 30 -14.09 0.13 -7.32
CA PRO A 30 -14.92 -1.04 -6.98
C PRO A 30 -15.36 -1.13 -5.52
N PHE A 31 -14.68 -0.42 -4.61
CA PHE A 31 -15.03 -0.34 -3.19
C PHE A 31 -15.66 1.00 -2.78
N GLY A 32 -15.78 1.94 -3.72
CA GLY A 32 -16.16 3.31 -3.45
C GLY A 32 -17.57 3.47 -2.87
N ALA A 33 -18.53 2.68 -3.33
CA ALA A 33 -19.88 2.65 -2.74
C ALA A 33 -19.87 2.25 -1.25
N ARG A 34 -18.98 1.33 -0.85
CA ARG A 34 -18.83 0.94 0.57
C ARG A 34 -18.21 2.07 1.39
N TRP A 35 -17.22 2.77 0.84
CA TRP A 35 -16.61 3.92 1.50
C TRP A 35 -17.58 5.08 1.67
N ARG A 36 -18.35 5.42 0.63
CA ARG A 36 -19.41 6.44 0.71
C ARG A 36 -20.45 6.08 1.77
N ALA A 37 -20.96 4.85 1.75
CA ALA A 37 -21.90 4.39 2.76
C ALA A 37 -21.35 4.49 4.20
N ALA A 38 -20.07 4.18 4.41
CA ALA A 38 -19.43 4.32 5.72
C ALA A 38 -19.33 5.80 6.14
N VAL A 39 -18.89 6.68 5.22
CA VAL A 39 -18.81 8.14 5.47
C VAL A 39 -20.19 8.71 5.79
N ASP A 40 -21.20 8.39 4.97
CA ASP A 40 -22.59 8.84 5.15
C ASP A 40 -23.17 8.37 6.49
N ALA A 41 -22.93 7.12 6.87
CA ALA A 41 -23.37 6.56 8.15
C ALA A 41 -22.71 7.22 9.36
N THR A 42 -21.53 7.82 9.17
CA THR A 42 -20.79 8.55 10.21
C THR A 42 -20.75 10.05 9.96
N ALA A 43 -21.67 10.58 9.15
CA ALA A 43 -21.69 12.00 8.79
C ALA A 43 -21.75 12.88 10.06
N GLY A 44 -20.81 13.82 10.15
CA GLY A 44 -20.70 14.73 11.29
C GLY A 44 -20.34 14.05 12.61
N GLN A 45 -19.72 12.87 12.62
CA GLN A 45 -19.25 12.22 13.85
C GLN A 45 -17.76 12.51 14.09
N VAL A 46 -17.44 13.17 15.19
CA VAL A 46 -16.07 13.62 15.52
C VAL A 46 -15.70 13.22 16.95
N LEU A 47 -14.44 12.84 17.18
CA LEU A 47 -13.91 12.60 18.52
C LEU A 47 -13.45 13.93 19.13
N PHE A 48 -13.79 14.15 20.40
CA PHE A 48 -13.39 15.34 21.17
C PHE A 48 -12.63 14.92 22.42
N SER A 49 -11.64 15.74 22.80
CA SER A 49 -11.01 15.70 24.12
C SER A 49 -10.97 17.12 24.67
N ASP A 50 -11.37 17.28 25.94
CA ASP A 50 -11.33 18.57 26.64
C ASP A 50 -12.02 19.72 25.88
N GLY A 51 -13.10 19.41 25.15
CA GLY A 51 -13.90 20.38 24.38
C GLY A 51 -13.31 20.77 23.02
N ALA A 52 -12.15 20.23 22.63
CA ALA A 52 -11.55 20.41 21.31
C ALA A 52 -11.57 19.10 20.49
N PRO A 53 -11.57 19.16 19.15
CA PRO A 53 -11.37 17.96 18.33
C PRO A 53 -10.10 17.22 18.75
N ALA A 54 -10.20 15.90 18.90
CA ALA A 54 -9.09 15.06 19.30
C ALA A 54 -8.14 14.78 18.12
N ASP A 55 -6.84 14.66 18.39
CA ASP A 55 -5.85 14.20 17.43
C ASP A 55 -6.03 12.69 17.20
N THR A 56 -6.78 12.32 16.18
CA THR A 56 -7.07 10.91 15.85
C THR A 56 -6.01 10.30 14.93
N LEU A 57 -4.76 10.27 15.42
CA LEU A 57 -3.64 9.67 14.70
C LEU A 57 -3.87 8.18 14.46
N TYR A 58 -3.48 7.68 13.29
CA TYR A 58 -3.67 6.28 12.94
C TYR A 58 -2.61 5.82 11.94
N PHE A 59 -2.36 4.51 11.92
CA PHE A 59 -1.33 3.91 11.08
C PHE A 59 -1.73 2.50 10.65
N SER A 60 -1.00 1.91 9.70
CA SER A 60 -1.48 0.69 9.03
C SER A 60 -1.46 -0.54 9.92
N THR A 61 -0.29 -0.93 10.41
CA THR A 61 -0.07 -2.21 11.08
C THR A 61 0.94 -2.03 12.21
N SER A 62 0.71 -2.66 13.34
CA SER A 62 1.58 -2.60 14.51
C SER A 62 2.60 -3.73 14.56
N ASN A 63 3.42 -3.72 15.61
CA ASN A 63 4.26 -4.85 15.99
C ASN A 63 3.66 -5.65 17.16
N GLY A 64 2.34 -5.55 17.38
CA GLY A 64 1.59 -6.12 18.49
C GLY A 64 1.12 -5.11 19.53
N ARG A 65 1.47 -3.82 19.38
CA ARG A 65 1.03 -2.73 20.27
C ARG A 65 1.17 -1.36 19.62
N THR A 66 0.47 -0.38 20.19
CA THR A 66 0.65 1.04 19.90
C THR A 66 1.61 1.70 20.92
N TYR A 67 1.91 2.97 20.68
CA TYR A 67 2.86 3.78 21.45
C TYR A 67 2.26 5.14 21.79
N GLY A 68 2.75 5.75 22.87
CA GLY A 68 2.36 7.10 23.25
C GLY A 68 2.92 8.14 22.27
N ASN A 69 2.22 9.26 22.09
CA ASN A 69 2.70 10.36 21.26
C ASN A 69 4.02 10.94 21.77
N ASP A 70 4.25 10.91 23.08
CA ASP A 70 5.48 11.36 23.73
C ASP A 70 6.69 10.48 23.40
N GLU A 71 6.49 9.16 23.28
CA GLU A 71 7.56 8.24 22.88
C GLU A 71 7.95 8.42 21.41
N VAL A 72 6.96 8.64 20.53
CA VAL A 72 7.18 8.64 19.08
C VAL A 72 7.53 10.03 18.56
N PHE A 73 6.92 11.09 19.10
CA PHE A 73 7.06 12.45 18.59
C PHE A 73 7.75 13.40 19.59
N GLY A 74 8.03 12.97 20.82
CA GLY A 74 8.64 13.83 21.84
C GLY A 74 7.74 14.96 22.34
N THR A 75 6.43 14.91 22.04
CA THR A 75 5.45 15.91 22.48
C THR A 75 4.92 15.59 23.89
N PRO A 76 4.33 16.55 24.62
CA PRO A 76 3.74 16.27 25.92
C PRO A 76 2.70 15.14 25.86
N PRO A 77 2.61 14.27 26.88
CA PRO A 77 1.66 13.17 26.89
C PRO A 77 0.20 13.62 26.68
N VAL A 78 -0.43 13.15 25.60
CA VAL A 78 -1.86 13.31 25.32
C VAL A 78 -2.66 12.16 25.96
N PRO A 79 -3.65 12.41 26.85
CA PRO A 79 -4.33 11.37 27.65
C PRO A 79 -4.97 10.22 26.86
N TYR A 80 -5.47 10.50 25.66
CA TYR A 80 -6.15 9.50 24.81
C TYR A 80 -5.22 8.84 23.78
N LEU A 81 -3.97 9.30 23.61
CA LEU A 81 -2.96 8.68 22.74
C LEU A 81 -1.93 7.92 23.58
N ARG A 82 -2.38 6.83 24.22
CA ARG A 82 -1.57 5.97 25.09
C ARG A 82 -1.35 4.59 24.44
N PRO A 83 -0.31 3.83 24.87
CA PRO A 83 -0.08 2.48 24.38
C PRO A 83 -1.28 1.55 24.61
N VAL A 84 -1.64 0.79 23.57
CA VAL A 84 -2.69 -0.22 23.55
C VAL A 84 -2.11 -1.51 22.98
N GLU A 85 -2.38 -2.64 23.62
CA GLU A 85 -2.02 -3.96 23.08
C GLU A 85 -2.89 -4.28 21.84
N GLU A 86 -2.26 -4.76 20.78
CA GLU A 86 -2.91 -5.00 19.48
C GLU A 86 -2.73 -6.45 19.02
N PRO A 87 -3.69 -7.34 19.30
CA PRO A 87 -3.64 -8.74 18.85
C PRO A 87 -4.35 -8.98 17.51
N ASP A 88 -5.09 -8.02 16.97
CA ASP A 88 -6.05 -8.23 15.87
C ASP A 88 -5.49 -7.83 14.49
N ASP A 89 -4.25 -7.39 14.37
CA ASP A 89 -3.65 -6.93 13.12
C ASP A 89 -2.87 -8.02 12.35
N THR A 90 -2.93 -9.27 12.82
CA THR A 90 -2.18 -10.42 12.26
C THR A 90 -2.55 -10.76 10.81
N ALA A 91 -3.74 -10.37 10.34
CA ALA A 91 -4.15 -10.53 8.95
C ALA A 91 -3.39 -9.60 7.99
N SER A 92 -2.68 -8.60 8.51
CA SER A 92 -1.89 -7.70 7.70
C SER A 92 -0.73 -8.44 7.01
N PRO A 93 -0.52 -8.22 5.69
CA PRO A 93 0.69 -8.70 5.01
C PRO A 93 1.96 -8.02 5.53
N LEU A 94 1.83 -6.95 6.33
CA LEU A 94 2.93 -6.20 6.93
C LEU A 94 3.09 -6.52 8.43
N SER A 95 2.37 -7.51 8.96
CA SER A 95 2.56 -8.01 10.33
C SER A 95 3.98 -8.56 10.56
N ALA A 96 4.62 -9.03 9.48
CA ALA A 96 6.04 -9.28 9.37
C ALA A 96 6.50 -9.00 7.93
N TRP A 97 7.71 -8.48 7.77
CA TRP A 97 8.32 -8.24 6.47
C TRP A 97 9.82 -8.46 6.53
N ARG A 98 10.38 -8.83 5.38
CA ARG A 98 11.82 -9.06 5.20
C ARG A 98 12.25 -8.49 3.86
N LEU A 99 13.38 -7.80 3.85
CA LEU A 99 13.95 -7.22 2.65
C LEU A 99 15.48 -7.27 2.67
N ARG A 100 16.07 -7.21 1.48
CA ARG A 100 17.52 -7.27 1.27
C ARG A 100 17.92 -6.04 0.46
N ILE A 101 18.86 -5.26 0.98
CA ILE A 101 19.39 -4.07 0.32
C ILE A 101 20.86 -4.33 0.02
N PRO A 102 21.31 -4.35 -1.24
CA PRO A 102 22.73 -4.41 -1.56
C PRO A 102 23.49 -3.30 -0.82
N LEU A 103 24.65 -3.61 -0.22
CA LEU A 103 25.44 -2.61 0.52
C LEU A 103 25.90 -1.45 -0.39
N ALA A 104 26.04 -1.71 -1.69
CA ALA A 104 26.30 -0.68 -2.70
C ALA A 104 25.14 0.31 -2.86
N ASP A 105 23.90 -0.18 -2.81
CA ASP A 105 22.69 0.65 -2.84
C ASP A 105 22.55 1.44 -1.53
N LEU A 106 22.75 0.78 -0.39
CA LEU A 106 22.76 1.46 0.91
C LEU A 106 23.75 2.64 0.93
N ALA A 107 24.99 2.41 0.47
CA ALA A 107 25.99 3.46 0.35
C ALA A 107 25.54 4.60 -0.59
N ARG A 108 24.88 4.26 -1.70
CA ARG A 108 24.36 5.25 -2.67
C ARG A 108 23.24 6.10 -2.08
N PHE A 109 22.30 5.50 -1.34
CA PHE A 109 21.18 6.21 -0.73
C PHE A 109 21.64 7.14 0.39
N LEU A 110 22.53 6.67 1.28
CA LEU A 110 23.08 7.51 2.35
C LEU A 110 23.94 8.65 1.80
N ARG A 111 24.67 8.44 0.69
CA ARG A 111 25.41 9.50 -0.01
C ARG A 111 24.49 10.57 -0.59
N ALA A 112 23.35 10.18 -1.16
CA ALA A 112 22.40 11.14 -1.71
C ALA A 112 21.78 12.03 -0.62
N GLY A 113 21.63 11.48 0.59
CA GLY A 113 21.29 12.25 1.79
C GLY A 113 22.41 13.16 2.32
N GLY A 114 23.63 13.06 1.80
CA GLY A 114 24.79 13.81 2.28
C GLY A 114 25.40 13.29 3.58
N GLN A 115 25.01 12.08 4.02
CA GLN A 115 25.37 11.52 5.32
C GLN A 115 26.32 10.31 5.23
N TRP A 116 26.89 10.06 4.04
CA TRP A 116 27.92 9.05 3.85
C TRP A 116 28.96 9.55 2.86
N SER A 117 30.22 9.18 3.08
CA SER A 117 31.33 9.56 2.20
C SER A 117 31.41 8.62 0.98
N ASN A 118 32.30 8.91 0.02
CA ASN A 118 32.45 8.10 -1.19
C ASN A 118 33.25 6.80 -0.95
N VAL A 119 32.91 6.07 0.13
CA VAL A 119 33.50 4.78 0.48
C VAL A 119 32.44 3.66 0.47
N PRO A 120 32.82 2.40 0.21
CA PRO A 120 31.89 1.28 0.31
C PRO A 120 31.42 1.08 1.75
N VAL A 121 30.12 0.76 1.93
CA VAL A 121 29.60 0.26 3.20
C VAL A 121 30.03 -1.20 3.35
N ALA A 122 30.56 -1.56 4.52
CA ALA A 122 31.00 -2.91 4.85
C ALA A 122 30.12 -3.58 5.93
N SER A 123 29.57 -2.80 6.85
CA SER A 123 28.67 -3.30 7.89
C SER A 123 27.56 -2.32 8.21
N VAL A 124 26.39 -2.84 8.54
CA VAL A 124 25.30 -2.12 9.17
C VAL A 124 24.77 -2.96 10.34
N ARG A 125 24.54 -2.32 11.48
CA ARG A 125 23.97 -2.98 12.66
C ARG A 125 23.07 -2.02 13.41
N ARG A 126 22.06 -2.56 14.09
CA ARG A 126 21.19 -1.79 14.99
C ARG A 126 21.63 -1.98 16.44
N SER A 127 21.60 -0.91 17.22
CA SER A 127 21.82 -0.90 18.67
C SER A 127 20.78 0.03 19.32
N GLY A 128 19.68 -0.54 19.82
CA GLY A 128 18.59 0.24 20.40
C GLY A 128 17.93 1.18 19.36
N PRO A 129 17.87 2.50 19.62
CA PRO A 129 17.34 3.47 18.67
C PRO A 129 18.34 3.84 17.56
N GLN A 130 19.58 3.35 17.62
CA GLN A 130 20.63 3.75 16.68
C GLN A 130 20.87 2.69 15.60
N VAL A 131 21.13 3.14 14.38
CA VAL A 131 21.68 2.35 13.28
C VAL A 131 23.11 2.81 13.03
N ILE A 132 24.06 1.88 13.08
CA ILE A 132 25.48 2.17 12.93
C ILE A 132 25.93 1.56 11.61
N VAL A 133 26.45 2.41 10.72
CA VAL A 133 26.96 2.03 9.39
C VAL A 133 28.46 2.27 9.38
N SER A 134 29.24 1.27 8.94
CA SER A 134 30.70 1.36 8.87
C SER A 134 31.23 0.87 7.52
N GLY A 135 32.32 1.46 7.06
CA GLY A 135 32.95 1.10 5.78
C GLY A 135 34.07 2.05 5.41
N GLY A 136 35.14 1.53 4.78
CA GLY A 136 36.29 2.34 4.34
C GLY A 136 37.01 3.12 5.45
N GLY A 137 36.93 2.67 6.71
CA GLY A 137 37.47 3.38 7.88
C GLY A 137 36.55 4.46 8.45
N SER A 138 35.41 4.74 7.82
CA SER A 138 34.37 5.63 8.32
C SER A 138 33.32 4.86 9.13
N THR A 139 32.70 5.54 10.10
CA THR A 139 31.54 5.04 10.84
C THR A 139 30.58 6.20 11.07
N GLU A 140 29.33 6.01 10.69
CA GLU A 140 28.24 6.96 10.90
C GLU A 140 27.16 6.31 11.76
N THR A 141 26.53 7.10 12.62
CA THR A 141 25.45 6.66 13.51
C THR A 141 24.22 7.50 13.24
N PHE A 142 23.12 6.81 12.96
CA PHE A 142 21.82 7.41 12.64
C PHE A 142 20.83 7.09 13.75
N ASP A 143 19.90 8.00 14.02
CA ASP A 143 18.65 7.58 14.64
C ASP A 143 17.89 6.63 13.69
N VAL A 144 17.13 5.68 14.23
CA VAL A 144 16.40 4.70 13.43
C VAL A 144 15.37 5.35 12.50
N GLU A 145 14.71 6.44 12.95
CA GLU A 145 13.77 7.21 12.13
C GLU A 145 14.52 7.91 11.00
N GLU A 146 15.63 8.56 11.32
CA GLU A 146 16.48 9.25 10.35
C GLU A 146 17.02 8.31 9.27
N PHE A 147 17.50 7.13 9.67
CA PHE A 147 17.93 6.08 8.75
C PHE A 147 16.77 5.65 7.84
N ARG A 148 15.60 5.38 8.43
CA ARG A 148 14.41 4.97 7.69
C ARG A 148 13.99 6.02 6.66
N ASP A 149 13.92 7.28 7.08
CA ASP A 149 13.44 8.38 6.26
C ASP A 149 14.42 8.67 5.10
N HIS A 150 15.73 8.55 5.34
CA HIS A 150 16.73 8.65 4.27
C HIS A 150 16.55 7.58 3.20
N LEU A 151 16.39 6.31 3.60
CA LEU A 151 16.21 5.23 2.63
C LEU A 151 14.87 5.32 1.91
N ASN A 152 13.80 5.68 2.62
CA ASN A 152 12.48 5.88 1.99
C ASN A 152 12.48 7.04 1.00
N THR A 153 13.25 8.10 1.26
CA THR A 153 13.37 9.24 0.35
C THR A 153 14.20 8.91 -0.88
N TRP A 154 15.40 8.37 -0.69
CA TRP A 154 16.39 8.28 -1.77
C TRP A 154 16.32 6.99 -2.58
N ALA A 155 15.85 5.88 -2.00
CA ALA A 155 15.84 4.61 -2.71
C ALA A 155 14.90 4.64 -3.93
N GLU A 156 13.64 5.06 -3.73
CA GLU A 156 12.67 5.18 -4.82
C GLU A 156 13.03 6.33 -5.76
N CYS A 157 13.58 7.44 -5.25
CA CYS A 157 14.02 8.56 -6.09
C CYS A 157 15.13 8.13 -7.08
N LEU A 158 16.10 7.37 -6.62
CA LEU A 158 17.27 7.00 -7.42
C LEU A 158 17.09 5.69 -8.19
N ASP A 159 16.17 4.83 -7.78
CA ASP A 159 15.85 3.57 -8.45
C ASP A 159 14.39 3.15 -8.24
N PRO A 160 13.43 3.84 -8.90
CA PRO A 160 12.00 3.55 -8.75
C PRO A 160 11.60 2.18 -9.33
N GLY A 161 12.46 1.59 -10.17
CA GLY A 161 12.25 0.25 -10.72
C GLY A 161 12.46 -0.83 -9.67
N ALA A 162 13.52 -0.71 -8.86
CA ALA A 162 13.89 -1.68 -7.83
C ALA A 162 13.26 -1.40 -6.46
N TYR A 163 12.99 -0.13 -6.12
CA TYR A 163 12.49 0.28 -4.81
C TYR A 163 11.11 0.96 -4.90
N PRO A 164 10.24 0.78 -3.89
CA PRO A 164 10.37 -0.17 -2.78
C PRO A 164 10.41 -1.64 -3.28
N PRO A 165 11.15 -2.52 -2.59
CA PRO A 165 11.38 -3.87 -3.07
C PRO A 165 10.12 -4.72 -2.92
N ALA A 166 10.07 -5.84 -3.64
CA ALA A 166 9.14 -6.91 -3.30
C ALA A 166 9.55 -7.54 -1.96
N GLY A 167 8.60 -7.73 -1.04
CA GLY A 167 8.80 -8.59 0.13
C GLY A 167 8.89 -10.06 -0.28
N GLU A 168 9.21 -10.94 0.67
CA GLU A 168 9.34 -12.39 0.41
C GLU A 168 8.07 -13.05 -0.19
N GLY A 169 6.90 -12.41 -0.07
CA GLY A 169 5.64 -12.82 -0.72
C GLY A 169 5.41 -12.28 -2.14
N GLY A 170 6.40 -11.63 -2.76
CA GLY A 170 6.29 -11.04 -4.11
C GLY A 170 5.49 -9.73 -4.17
N GLN A 171 4.76 -9.38 -3.10
CA GLN A 171 4.10 -8.09 -2.99
C GLN A 171 5.13 -6.97 -2.79
N ARG A 172 5.05 -5.92 -3.60
CA ARG A 172 5.83 -4.69 -3.41
C ARG A 172 5.50 -4.08 -2.05
N LEU A 173 6.53 -3.79 -1.26
CA LEU A 173 6.37 -3.09 0.02
C LEU A 173 5.83 -1.68 -0.22
N PRO A 174 5.09 -1.10 0.73
CA PRO A 174 4.52 0.25 0.56
C PRO A 174 5.58 1.36 0.58
N GLN A 175 6.74 1.09 1.16
CA GLN A 175 7.93 1.96 1.19
C GLN A 175 9.16 1.09 1.47
N THR A 176 10.36 1.63 1.25
CA THR A 176 11.61 0.85 1.35
C THR A 176 11.79 0.22 2.72
N ILE A 177 11.58 0.96 3.80
CA ILE A 177 11.57 0.45 5.17
C ILE A 177 10.21 0.82 5.81
N PRO A 178 9.26 -0.13 5.95
CA PRO A 178 7.90 0.15 6.42
C PRO A 178 7.79 0.72 7.83
N SER A 179 8.69 0.38 8.77
CA SER A 179 8.57 0.84 10.14
C SER A 179 9.92 0.96 10.83
N ARG A 180 9.90 1.49 12.06
CA ARG A 180 11.06 1.52 12.97
C ARG A 180 11.30 0.21 13.71
N TRP A 181 10.45 -0.80 13.52
CA TRP A 181 10.48 -2.07 14.24
C TRP A 181 11.18 -3.13 13.40
N PHE A 182 12.48 -2.98 13.19
CA PHE A 182 13.30 -3.94 12.43
C PHE A 182 14.61 -4.30 13.10
N SER A 183 15.10 -5.50 12.85
CA SER A 183 16.50 -5.85 13.03
C SER A 183 17.23 -5.71 11.69
N VAL A 184 18.55 -5.49 11.75
CA VAL A 184 19.40 -5.44 10.55
C VAL A 184 20.68 -6.22 10.81
N ALA A 185 21.05 -7.05 9.84
CA ALA A 185 22.30 -7.78 9.81
C ALA A 185 22.89 -7.74 8.39
N VAL A 186 24.19 -8.00 8.28
CA VAL A 186 24.84 -8.16 6.98
C VAL A 186 24.96 -9.64 6.64
N ASP A 187 24.54 -9.98 5.43
CA ASP A 187 24.68 -11.31 4.83
C ASP A 187 25.35 -11.15 3.46
N GLY A 188 26.63 -11.52 3.37
CA GLY A 188 27.44 -11.30 2.17
C GLY A 188 27.55 -9.83 1.79
N ALA A 189 27.00 -9.48 0.61
CA ALA A 189 27.02 -8.12 0.08
C ALA A 189 25.70 -7.36 0.30
N GLU A 190 24.84 -7.84 1.21
CA GLU A 190 23.50 -7.30 1.44
C GLU A 190 23.28 -6.99 2.92
N ALA A 191 22.55 -5.90 3.18
CA ALA A 191 21.89 -5.65 4.45
C ALA A 191 20.52 -6.35 4.44
N VAL A 192 20.32 -7.29 5.36
CA VAL A 192 19.05 -8.01 5.55
C VAL A 192 18.30 -7.36 6.70
N LEU A 193 17.12 -6.81 6.40
CA LEU A 193 16.24 -6.20 7.38
C LEU A 193 15.04 -7.10 7.59
N GLU A 194 14.75 -7.41 8.85
CA GLU A 194 13.58 -8.17 9.28
C GLU A 194 12.78 -7.32 10.25
N GLY A 195 11.54 -6.98 9.89
CA GLY A 195 10.72 -6.08 10.67
C GLY A 195 9.25 -6.44 10.72
N ARG A 196 8.50 -5.59 11.40
CA ARG A 196 7.06 -5.73 11.62
C ARG A 196 6.36 -4.40 11.47
N GLY A 197 5.09 -4.42 11.13
CA GLY A 197 4.24 -3.24 11.08
C GLY A 197 4.59 -2.26 9.96
N TRP A 198 3.73 -1.24 9.82
CA TRP A 198 3.90 -0.12 8.90
C TRP A 198 3.25 1.13 9.48
N GLY A 199 4.05 2.19 9.60
CA GLY A 199 3.66 3.51 10.10
C GLY A 199 4.25 3.86 11.46
N HIS A 200 3.78 4.97 12.04
CA HIS A 200 4.43 5.64 13.18
C HIS A 200 4.13 4.98 14.53
N GLY A 201 3.01 4.26 14.68
CA GLY A 201 2.72 3.49 15.88
C GLY A 201 1.81 4.14 16.92
N VAL A 202 1.20 5.31 16.65
CA VAL A 202 0.40 6.07 17.62
C VAL A 202 -1.08 6.04 17.24
N GLY A 203 -1.97 5.89 18.21
CA GLY A 203 -3.42 5.88 17.99
C GLY A 203 -3.92 4.61 17.31
N MET A 204 -4.82 4.72 16.33
CA MET A 204 -5.53 3.57 15.78
C MET A 204 -4.70 2.74 14.77
N VAL A 205 -4.75 1.42 14.90
CA VAL A 205 -4.18 0.47 13.92
C VAL A 205 -5.24 0.09 12.90
N GLN A 206 -5.03 0.38 11.61
CA GLN A 206 -6.03 0.10 10.56
C GLN A 206 -6.35 -1.39 10.43
N TRP A 207 -5.32 -2.25 10.39
CA TRP A 207 -5.51 -3.70 10.35
C TRP A 207 -6.06 -4.26 11.66
N GLY A 208 -5.73 -3.63 12.79
CA GLY A 208 -6.32 -3.98 14.09
C GLY A 208 -7.80 -3.61 14.17
N ALA A 209 -8.20 -2.46 13.61
CA ALA A 209 -9.59 -2.06 13.47
C ALA A 209 -10.36 -3.02 12.56
N TYR A 210 -9.76 -3.45 11.45
CA TYR A 210 -10.32 -4.50 10.60
C TYR A 210 -10.53 -5.82 11.37
N GLY A 211 -9.53 -6.28 12.12
CA GLY A 211 -9.64 -7.51 12.91
C GLY A 211 -10.68 -7.41 14.03
N LYS A 212 -10.77 -6.27 14.72
CA LYS A 212 -11.83 -5.97 15.72
C LYS A 212 -13.22 -5.99 15.09
N ALA A 213 -13.39 -5.35 13.93
CA ALA A 213 -14.64 -5.38 13.17
C ALA A 213 -15.00 -6.80 12.72
N ALA A 214 -14.03 -7.60 12.27
CA ALA A 214 -14.22 -8.99 11.89
C ALA A 214 -14.69 -9.88 13.06
N ARG A 215 -14.37 -9.50 14.31
CA ARG A 215 -14.86 -10.14 15.54
C ARG A 215 -16.17 -9.52 16.07
N GLY A 216 -16.74 -8.54 15.37
CA GLY A 216 -18.06 -7.98 15.65
C GLY A 216 -18.07 -6.69 16.47
N LEU A 217 -16.93 -6.02 16.68
CA LEU A 217 -16.93 -4.71 17.36
C LEU A 217 -17.50 -3.63 16.44
N ALA A 218 -18.32 -2.74 17.01
CA ALA A 218 -18.83 -1.55 16.33
C ALA A 218 -17.75 -0.46 16.22
N TYR A 219 -17.92 0.48 15.29
CA TYR A 219 -16.90 1.50 15.00
C TYR A 219 -16.57 2.39 16.21
N ASP A 220 -17.56 2.73 17.02
CA ASP A 220 -17.40 3.55 18.21
C ASP A 220 -16.69 2.80 19.35
N ASP A 221 -16.91 1.50 19.48
CA ASP A 221 -16.13 0.64 20.39
C ASP A 221 -14.68 0.48 19.91
N ILE A 222 -14.45 0.40 18.59
CA ILE A 222 -13.11 0.37 18.01
C ILE A 222 -12.38 1.68 18.31
N LEU A 223 -13.02 2.83 18.08
CA LEU A 223 -12.45 4.14 18.38
C LEU A 223 -12.16 4.28 19.89
N ALA A 224 -13.11 3.89 20.75
CA ALA A 224 -12.92 3.91 22.19
C ALA A 224 -11.74 3.03 22.65
N ALA A 225 -11.51 1.89 22.00
CA ALA A 225 -10.38 1.02 22.31
C ALA A 225 -9.01 1.65 22.00
N TYR A 226 -8.90 2.48 20.96
CA TYR A 226 -7.65 3.13 20.57
C TYR A 226 -7.43 4.51 21.19
N TYR A 227 -8.51 5.24 21.48
CA TYR A 227 -8.46 6.63 21.90
C TYR A 227 -8.95 6.81 23.33
N GLY A 228 -8.47 6.00 24.27
CA GLY A 228 -8.70 6.21 25.71
C GLY A 228 -10.17 6.25 26.14
N GLY A 229 -11.06 5.55 25.45
CA GLY A 229 -12.49 5.54 25.73
C GLY A 229 -13.30 6.65 25.06
N LEU A 230 -12.67 7.53 24.27
CA LEU A 230 -13.38 8.58 23.53
C LEU A 230 -14.40 7.97 22.56
N ARG A 231 -15.59 8.55 22.51
CA ARG A 231 -16.67 8.16 21.59
C ARG A 231 -17.06 9.30 20.66
N PRO A 232 -17.49 9.00 19.43
CA PRO A 232 -17.89 10.02 18.47
C PRO A 232 -19.08 10.84 18.95
N GLN A 233 -19.05 12.12 18.66
CA GLN A 233 -20.10 13.08 18.98
C GLN A 233 -20.51 13.83 17.71
N PRO A 234 -21.79 14.22 17.59
CA PRO A 234 -22.24 15.06 16.49
C PRO A 234 -21.50 16.40 16.45
N HIS A 235 -20.97 16.76 15.29
CA HIS A 235 -20.35 18.04 15.00
C HIS A 235 -20.63 18.43 13.54
N PRO A 236 -20.96 19.70 13.24
CA PRO A 236 -21.13 20.15 11.86
C PRO A 236 -19.86 19.90 11.03
N ALA A 237 -20.03 19.27 9.87
CA ALA A 237 -18.93 19.17 8.90
C ALA A 237 -18.69 20.55 8.25
N PRO A 238 -17.43 20.91 7.94
CA PRO A 238 -17.15 22.10 7.16
C PRO A 238 -17.70 21.96 5.74
N ASP A 239 -18.22 23.05 5.17
CA ASP A 239 -18.80 23.06 3.82
C ASP A 239 -17.74 22.81 2.72
N VAL A 240 -16.50 23.26 2.94
CA VAL A 240 -15.40 23.14 1.99
C VAL A 240 -14.13 22.73 2.72
N ILE A 241 -13.47 21.68 2.23
CA ILE A 241 -12.12 21.27 2.64
C ILE A 241 -11.20 21.46 1.45
N ARG A 242 -10.21 22.34 1.57
CA ARG A 242 -9.17 22.57 0.58
C ARG A 242 -8.04 21.57 0.78
N VAL A 243 -7.77 20.76 -0.24
CA VAL A 243 -6.69 19.76 -0.21
C VAL A 243 -5.48 20.24 -1.01
N GLY A 244 -4.35 20.41 -0.36
CA GLY A 244 -3.06 20.67 -0.98
C GLY A 244 -2.53 19.43 -1.69
N LEU A 245 -2.67 19.37 -3.02
CA LEU A 245 -2.28 18.21 -3.83
C LEU A 245 -0.75 18.07 -4.00
N ALA A 246 -0.05 19.20 -4.15
CA ALA A 246 1.41 19.23 -4.28
C ALA A 246 1.95 20.61 -3.90
N THR A 247 3.21 20.65 -3.45
CA THR A 247 3.96 21.90 -3.19
C THR A 247 5.35 21.81 -3.80
N GLY A 248 6.00 22.96 -4.04
CA GLY A 248 7.39 23.00 -4.53
C GLY A 248 7.56 22.64 -6.02
N LEU A 249 6.47 22.56 -6.79
CA LEU A 249 6.53 22.32 -8.23
C LEU A 249 6.77 23.63 -9.00
N LEU A 250 7.60 23.57 -10.04
CA LEU A 250 7.85 24.71 -10.94
C LEU A 250 6.77 24.86 -12.02
N SER A 251 6.09 23.76 -12.36
CA SER A 251 4.93 23.73 -13.24
C SER A 251 4.06 22.52 -12.93
N VAL A 252 2.77 22.61 -13.26
CA VAL A 252 1.83 21.50 -13.23
C VAL A 252 1.20 21.36 -14.61
N THR A 253 1.05 20.12 -15.07
CA THR A 253 0.22 19.84 -16.25
C THR A 253 -1.17 19.46 -15.76
N VAL A 254 -2.17 20.23 -16.19
CA VAL A 254 -3.58 19.93 -15.91
C VAL A 254 -4.19 19.39 -17.19
N ASP A 255 -4.67 18.14 -17.14
CA ASP A 255 -5.46 17.56 -18.22
C ASP A 255 -6.88 18.13 -18.15
N GLY A 256 -7.34 18.72 -19.25
CA GLY A 256 -8.61 19.42 -19.32
C GLY A 256 -9.80 18.56 -19.68
N THR A 257 -10.84 18.60 -18.86
CA THR A 257 -12.17 18.12 -19.25
C THR A 257 -12.93 19.22 -19.98
N ALA A 258 -13.99 18.85 -20.71
CA ALA A 258 -14.88 19.85 -21.31
C ALA A 258 -15.51 20.69 -20.19
N GLY A 259 -15.39 22.02 -20.28
CA GLY A 259 -15.94 22.95 -19.30
C GLY A 259 -14.97 23.40 -18.20
N THR A 260 -13.70 22.95 -18.20
CA THR A 260 -12.69 23.57 -17.34
C THR A 260 -12.60 25.07 -17.60
N SER A 261 -12.47 25.86 -16.54
CA SER A 261 -12.16 27.28 -16.63
C SER A 261 -10.94 27.64 -15.80
N VAL A 262 -10.19 28.63 -16.27
CA VAL A 262 -9.02 29.19 -15.61
C VAL A 262 -9.31 30.66 -15.39
N GLU A 263 -9.32 31.11 -14.13
CA GLU A 263 -9.74 32.48 -13.76
C GLU A 263 -11.12 32.85 -14.34
N GLY A 264 -12.04 31.88 -14.38
CA GLY A 264 -13.38 32.04 -14.95
C GLY A 264 -13.45 32.07 -16.48
N ALA A 265 -12.32 32.06 -17.19
CA ALA A 265 -12.30 31.92 -18.64
C ALA A 265 -12.32 30.43 -19.02
N ALA A 266 -13.31 30.03 -19.82
CA ALA A 266 -13.37 28.68 -20.37
C ALA A 266 -12.09 28.38 -21.15
N VAL A 267 -11.43 27.28 -20.82
CA VAL A 267 -10.23 26.83 -21.51
C VAL A 267 -10.59 25.65 -22.42
N GLY A 268 -10.15 25.72 -23.68
CA GLY A 268 -10.33 24.61 -24.64
C GLY A 268 -9.56 23.36 -24.19
N PRO A 269 -9.91 22.15 -24.64
CA PRO A 269 -9.48 20.90 -24.02
C PRO A 269 -7.95 20.81 -23.87
N GLY A 270 -7.48 20.56 -22.63
CA GLY A 270 -6.07 20.45 -22.26
C GLY A 270 -5.33 19.28 -22.94
N PRO A 271 -4.08 18.96 -22.56
CA PRO A 271 -3.37 19.46 -21.38
C PRO A 271 -2.95 20.92 -21.47
N TRP A 272 -2.98 21.61 -20.33
CA TRP A 272 -2.32 22.91 -20.16
C TRP A 272 -1.15 22.76 -19.21
N SER A 273 0.01 23.30 -19.61
CA SER A 273 1.11 23.52 -18.68
C SER A 273 0.87 24.85 -17.97
N VAL A 274 0.55 24.78 -16.69
CA VAL A 274 0.46 25.95 -15.83
C VAL A 274 1.85 26.21 -15.25
N ALA A 275 2.49 27.27 -15.74
CA ALA A 275 3.69 27.85 -15.14
C ALA A 275 3.33 29.27 -14.74
N SER A 276 3.27 29.54 -13.45
CA SER A 276 2.74 30.79 -12.91
C SER A 276 3.84 31.62 -12.26
N ALA A 277 3.75 32.94 -12.40
CA ALA A 277 4.48 33.90 -11.56
C ALA A 277 3.67 34.33 -10.31
N GLY A 278 2.45 33.78 -10.10
CA GLY A 278 1.50 34.11 -9.03
C GLY A 278 0.47 33.00 -8.72
N ALA A 279 -0.74 33.34 -8.26
CA ALA A 279 -1.82 32.38 -7.99
C ALA A 279 -2.74 32.18 -9.21
N LEU A 280 -3.21 30.96 -9.43
CA LEU A 280 -4.16 30.61 -10.49
C LEU A 280 -5.24 29.67 -9.94
N THR A 281 -6.51 30.01 -10.17
CA THR A 281 -7.66 29.17 -9.85
C THR A 281 -8.10 28.41 -11.09
N VAL A 282 -8.07 27.09 -11.00
CA VAL A 282 -8.58 26.19 -12.03
C VAL A 282 -9.84 25.53 -11.50
N HIS A 283 -10.96 25.75 -12.20
CA HIS A 283 -12.19 25.03 -11.94
C HIS A 283 -12.31 23.90 -12.96
N ALA A 284 -12.27 22.66 -12.49
CA ALA A 284 -12.79 21.56 -13.29
C ALA A 284 -14.30 21.76 -13.45
N ALA A 285 -14.84 21.56 -14.65
CA ALA A 285 -16.27 21.34 -14.78
C ALA A 285 -16.65 20.04 -14.05
N ASP A 286 -17.94 19.89 -13.78
CA ASP A 286 -18.60 18.77 -13.11
C ASP A 286 -17.82 17.44 -13.24
N PRO A 287 -17.80 16.61 -12.16
CA PRO A 287 -17.04 15.36 -12.14
C PRO A 287 -17.26 14.61 -13.46
N PRO A 288 -16.19 14.03 -14.06
CA PRO A 288 -16.34 13.32 -15.31
C PRO A 288 -17.48 12.29 -15.18
N PRO A 289 -18.24 12.05 -16.27
CA PRO A 289 -19.45 11.25 -16.21
C PRO A 289 -19.16 9.92 -15.49
N SER A 290 -20.03 9.55 -14.54
CA SER A 290 -19.89 8.43 -13.60
C SER A 290 -19.89 7.02 -14.22
N ALA A 291 -19.66 6.92 -15.53
CA ALA A 291 -19.44 5.68 -16.23
C ALA A 291 -18.56 5.94 -17.45
N ILE A 292 -17.35 5.37 -17.45
CA ILE A 292 -16.49 5.35 -18.63
C ILE A 292 -16.58 4.04 -19.40
N GLU A 293 -16.46 4.13 -20.72
CA GLU A 293 -16.34 2.95 -21.58
C GLU A 293 -14.86 2.54 -21.74
N ALA A 294 -14.59 1.24 -21.61
CA ALA A 294 -13.22 0.74 -21.69
C ALA A 294 -12.58 0.87 -23.08
N GLY A 295 -13.41 1.02 -24.12
CA GLY A 295 -12.96 0.92 -25.49
C GLY A 295 -12.58 -0.50 -25.89
N GLU A 296 -11.78 -0.63 -26.95
CA GLU A 296 -11.45 -1.94 -27.54
C GLU A 296 -10.02 -1.99 -28.09
N LEU A 297 -9.32 -3.12 -27.86
CA LEU A 297 -8.03 -3.37 -28.50
C LEU A 297 -8.26 -3.74 -29.98
N ARG A 298 -7.81 -2.90 -30.92
CA ARG A 298 -8.02 -3.07 -32.36
C ARG A 298 -6.89 -3.81 -33.07
N LYS A 299 -5.64 -3.60 -32.65
CA LYS A 299 -4.46 -4.22 -33.27
C LYS A 299 -3.49 -4.67 -32.19
N ALA A 300 -3.53 -5.94 -31.81
CA ALA A 300 -2.48 -6.56 -31.01
C ALA A 300 -1.77 -7.63 -31.85
N PRO A 301 -0.44 -7.70 -31.86
CA PRO A 301 0.26 -8.77 -32.55
C PRO A 301 -0.05 -10.10 -31.85
N MET A 302 -0.41 -11.11 -32.64
CA MET A 302 -0.74 -12.43 -32.10
C MET A 302 0.49 -13.18 -31.55
N LEU A 303 1.70 -12.70 -31.84
CA LEU A 303 2.96 -13.32 -31.47
C LEU A 303 4.00 -12.26 -31.10
N VAL A 304 4.64 -12.42 -29.94
CA VAL A 304 5.73 -11.55 -29.45
C VAL A 304 6.77 -12.37 -28.69
N ARG A 305 8.03 -11.92 -28.65
CA ARG A 305 9.06 -12.53 -27.80
C ARG A 305 9.09 -11.84 -26.44
N ALA A 306 9.35 -12.60 -25.38
CA ALA A 306 9.65 -12.03 -24.06
C ALA A 306 10.84 -11.05 -24.16
N GLY A 307 10.77 -9.94 -23.42
CA GLY A 307 11.76 -8.86 -23.46
C GLY A 307 11.68 -7.95 -24.69
N ARG A 308 10.66 -8.10 -25.56
CA ARG A 308 10.47 -7.25 -26.73
C ARG A 308 9.25 -6.35 -26.59
N THR A 309 9.26 -5.28 -27.39
CA THR A 309 8.17 -4.32 -27.45
C THR A 309 6.92 -4.95 -28.06
N LEU A 310 5.81 -4.81 -27.35
CA LEU A 310 4.46 -5.08 -27.79
C LEU A 310 3.80 -3.74 -28.14
N ARG A 311 3.32 -3.60 -29.37
CA ARG A 311 2.55 -2.44 -29.82
C ARG A 311 1.10 -2.81 -29.96
N VAL A 312 0.21 -2.11 -29.26
CA VAL A 312 -1.23 -2.36 -29.31
C VAL A 312 -1.99 -1.09 -29.65
N SER A 313 -2.86 -1.14 -30.66
CA SER A 313 -3.81 -0.05 -30.90
C SER A 313 -5.05 -0.24 -30.01
N LEU A 314 -5.40 0.79 -29.25
CA LEU A 314 -6.58 0.87 -28.40
C LEU A 314 -7.49 1.96 -28.96
N GLU A 315 -8.76 1.62 -29.21
CA GLU A 315 -9.79 2.61 -29.52
C GLU A 315 -10.42 3.10 -28.22
N LEU A 316 -10.30 4.39 -27.94
CA LEU A 316 -10.92 5.01 -26.77
C LEU A 316 -12.13 5.85 -27.17
N PRO A 317 -13.31 5.66 -26.56
CA PRO A 317 -14.49 6.48 -26.86
C PRO A 317 -14.40 7.89 -26.26
N GLN A 318 -13.56 8.07 -25.24
CA GLN A 318 -13.43 9.31 -24.48
C GLN A 318 -11.97 9.54 -24.03
N LEU A 319 -11.70 10.74 -23.52
CA LEU A 319 -10.44 11.04 -22.84
C LEU A 319 -10.28 10.10 -21.64
N SER A 320 -9.17 9.38 -21.56
CA SER A 320 -8.92 8.44 -20.47
C SER A 320 -7.43 8.21 -20.26
N VAL A 321 -7.04 7.90 -19.03
CA VAL A 321 -5.76 7.28 -18.69
C VAL A 321 -5.85 5.80 -19.02
N ALA A 322 -4.94 5.31 -19.85
CA ALA A 322 -4.88 3.89 -20.21
C ALA A 322 -3.52 3.27 -19.87
N GLN A 323 -3.53 1.98 -19.55
CA GLN A 323 -2.34 1.17 -19.34
C GLN A 323 -2.57 -0.24 -19.90
N LEU A 324 -1.63 -0.72 -20.69
CA LEU A 324 -1.64 -2.09 -21.16
C LEU A 324 -1.15 -3.01 -20.05
N ILE A 325 -1.87 -4.10 -19.81
CA ILE A 325 -1.53 -5.14 -18.83
C ILE A 325 -1.54 -6.52 -19.49
N VAL A 326 -0.74 -7.43 -18.95
CA VAL A 326 -0.80 -8.87 -19.26
C VAL A 326 -1.20 -9.64 -18.02
N ARG A 327 -2.11 -10.61 -18.16
CA ARG A 327 -2.49 -11.49 -17.04
C ARG A 327 -1.57 -12.70 -16.99
N VAL A 328 -0.96 -12.97 -15.83
CA VAL A 328 -0.09 -14.12 -15.57
C VAL A 328 -0.65 -14.87 -14.37
N GLY A 329 -1.39 -15.96 -14.60
CA GLY A 329 -2.16 -16.61 -13.54
C GLY A 329 -3.25 -15.67 -13.01
N VAL A 330 -3.17 -15.31 -11.73
CA VAL A 330 -4.08 -14.35 -11.07
C VAL A 330 -3.58 -12.91 -11.14
N ASP A 331 -2.30 -12.70 -11.47
CA ASP A 331 -1.66 -11.39 -11.44
C ASP A 331 -1.90 -10.60 -12.72
N GLU A 332 -2.04 -9.28 -12.59
CA GLU A 332 -2.10 -8.32 -13.70
C GLU A 332 -0.79 -7.52 -13.73
N VAL A 333 0.08 -7.83 -14.70
CA VAL A 333 1.41 -7.21 -14.82
C VAL A 333 1.35 -6.06 -15.83
N PRO A 334 1.75 -4.83 -15.46
CA PRO A 334 1.76 -3.71 -16.38
C PRO A 334 2.84 -3.87 -17.46
N LEU A 335 2.45 -3.62 -18.72
CA LEU A 335 3.33 -3.60 -19.88
C LEU A 335 3.74 -2.18 -20.28
N THR A 336 2.88 -1.19 -20.03
CA THR A 336 3.13 0.23 -20.27
C THR A 336 3.00 1.03 -18.98
N PRO A 337 3.54 2.26 -18.90
CA PRO A 337 3.08 3.22 -17.91
C PRO A 337 1.60 3.56 -18.11
N ARG A 338 0.98 4.16 -17.10
CA ARG A 338 -0.31 4.85 -17.23
C ARG A 338 -0.07 6.18 -17.95
N SER A 339 -0.87 6.49 -18.95
CA SER A 339 -0.76 7.75 -19.68
C SER A 339 -2.13 8.22 -20.14
N THR A 340 -2.32 9.53 -20.21
CA THR A 340 -3.58 10.16 -20.67
C THR A 340 -3.64 10.14 -22.19
N TYR A 341 -4.80 9.72 -22.72
CA TYR A 341 -5.08 9.60 -24.14
C TYR A 341 -6.42 10.27 -24.46
N ARG A 342 -6.47 11.03 -25.54
CA ARG A 342 -7.74 11.56 -26.08
C ARG A 342 -8.57 10.43 -26.68
N ALA A 343 -9.87 10.70 -26.85
CA ALA A 343 -10.74 9.84 -27.63
C ALA A 343 -10.18 9.60 -29.05
N GLY A 344 -10.40 8.39 -29.57
CA GLY A 344 -9.92 7.89 -30.85
C GLY A 344 -8.90 6.76 -30.70
N THR A 345 -8.29 6.39 -31.83
CA THR A 345 -7.29 5.32 -31.87
C THR A 345 -5.95 5.80 -31.31
N VAL A 346 -5.48 5.15 -30.24
CA VAL A 346 -4.16 5.39 -29.65
C VAL A 346 -3.28 4.15 -29.73
N THR A 347 -1.96 4.34 -29.75
CA THR A 347 -0.99 3.24 -29.77
C THR A 347 -0.26 3.17 -28.44
N LEU A 348 -0.38 2.01 -27.77
CA LEU A 348 0.31 1.67 -26.54
C LEU A 348 1.54 0.84 -26.89
N GLU A 349 2.73 1.27 -26.47
CA GLU A 349 3.99 0.54 -26.68
C GLU A 349 4.61 0.15 -25.34
N GLY A 350 4.64 -1.16 -25.06
CA GLY A 350 5.11 -1.71 -23.78
C GLY A 350 6.11 -2.84 -23.96
N ILE A 351 6.91 -3.14 -22.93
CA ILE A 351 7.86 -4.26 -22.99
C ILE A 351 7.23 -5.48 -22.35
N VAL A 352 7.19 -6.60 -23.07
CA VAL A 352 6.77 -7.89 -22.51
C VAL A 352 7.85 -8.34 -21.52
N PRO A 353 7.51 -8.67 -20.25
CA PRO A 353 8.48 -9.13 -19.26
C PRO A 353 9.40 -10.23 -19.82
N ALA A 354 10.72 -10.08 -19.66
CA ALA A 354 11.70 -11.05 -20.16
C ALA A 354 11.61 -12.42 -19.47
N THR A 355 10.99 -12.46 -18.29
CA THR A 355 10.78 -13.65 -17.46
C THR A 355 9.54 -14.46 -17.87
N LEU A 356 8.70 -13.97 -18.78
CA LEU A 356 7.50 -14.68 -19.21
C LEU A 356 7.88 -15.96 -19.98
N PRO A 357 7.33 -17.13 -19.59
CA PRO A 357 7.55 -18.37 -20.32
C PRO A 357 6.81 -18.34 -21.67
N SER A 358 7.14 -19.29 -22.54
CA SER A 358 6.37 -19.50 -23.77
C SER A 358 4.94 -19.92 -23.43
N GLY A 359 3.95 -19.23 -24.00
CA GLY A 359 2.54 -19.46 -23.66
C GLY A 359 1.60 -18.49 -24.38
N VAL A 360 0.30 -18.60 -24.10
CA VAL A 360 -0.72 -17.64 -24.55
C VAL A 360 -1.18 -16.86 -23.32
N PHE A 361 -1.11 -15.54 -23.40
CA PHE A 361 -1.42 -14.65 -22.29
C PHE A 361 -2.51 -13.64 -22.66
N PRO A 362 -3.52 -13.43 -21.80
CA PRO A 362 -4.53 -12.41 -22.04
C PRO A 362 -3.91 -11.02 -21.83
N VAL A 363 -3.97 -10.19 -22.86
CA VAL A 363 -3.55 -8.79 -22.82
C VAL A 363 -4.79 -7.90 -22.90
N ARG A 364 -4.88 -6.88 -22.05
CA ARG A 364 -5.98 -5.91 -22.09
C ARG A 364 -5.51 -4.54 -21.64
N ALA A 365 -6.29 -3.50 -21.91
CA ALA A 365 -6.05 -2.19 -21.32
C ALA A 365 -6.89 -2.03 -20.04
N VAL A 366 -6.28 -1.47 -19.00
CA VAL A 366 -6.98 -0.83 -17.88
C VAL A 366 -7.18 0.62 -18.29
N VAL A 367 -8.41 1.12 -18.20
CA VAL A 367 -8.80 2.46 -18.62
C VAL A 367 -9.49 3.16 -17.45
N THR A 368 -9.12 4.41 -17.19
CA THR A 368 -9.67 5.23 -16.10
C THR A 368 -9.71 6.69 -16.49
N ASP A 369 -10.73 7.43 -16.09
CA ASP A 369 -10.78 8.90 -16.14
C ASP A 369 -10.26 9.55 -14.85
N GLY A 370 -9.59 8.76 -14.01
CA GLY A 370 -9.24 9.17 -12.65
C GLY A 370 -10.41 9.03 -11.67
N VAL A 371 -11.56 8.52 -12.15
CA VAL A 371 -12.79 8.25 -11.40
C VAL A 371 -13.17 6.76 -11.43
N ASP A 372 -13.59 6.28 -12.59
CA ASP A 372 -13.93 4.89 -12.83
C ASP A 372 -12.71 4.09 -13.29
N VAL A 373 -12.68 2.78 -13.03
CA VAL A 373 -11.67 1.86 -13.60
C VAL A 373 -12.36 0.72 -14.32
N VAL A 374 -12.23 0.70 -15.63
CA VAL A 374 -12.77 -0.34 -16.51
C VAL A 374 -11.65 -1.07 -17.24
N ARG A 375 -11.97 -2.22 -17.83
CA ARG A 375 -11.01 -3.05 -18.56
C ARG A 375 -11.58 -3.39 -19.92
N THR A 376 -10.74 -3.29 -20.95
CA THR A 376 -11.14 -3.78 -22.27
C THR A 376 -11.36 -5.29 -22.22
N PRO A 377 -12.11 -5.85 -23.18
CA PRO A 377 -11.97 -7.26 -23.53
C PRO A 377 -10.50 -7.62 -23.73
N ALA A 378 -10.13 -8.83 -23.32
CA ALA A 378 -8.78 -9.32 -23.48
C ALA A 378 -8.55 -9.84 -24.90
N VAL A 379 -7.32 -9.67 -25.39
CA VAL A 379 -6.81 -10.27 -26.60
C VAL A 379 -5.69 -11.23 -26.22
N ASP A 380 -5.77 -12.45 -26.71
CA ASP A 380 -4.76 -13.47 -26.47
C ASP A 380 -3.51 -13.20 -27.32
N VAL A 381 -2.37 -13.02 -26.64
CA VAL A 381 -1.07 -12.84 -27.27
C VAL A 381 -0.19 -14.05 -26.97
N ARG A 382 0.32 -14.70 -28.01
CA ARG A 382 1.31 -15.77 -27.85
C ARG A 382 2.67 -15.14 -27.56
N VAL A 383 3.25 -15.50 -26.43
CA VAL A 383 4.60 -15.11 -26.04
C VAL A 383 5.55 -16.28 -26.32
N ILE A 384 6.69 -15.98 -26.94
CA ILE A 384 7.84 -16.89 -27.03
C ILE A 384 8.82 -16.44 -25.93
N GLY A 385 8.88 -17.21 -24.85
CA GLY A 385 9.84 -17.01 -23.76
C GLY A 385 11.26 -17.39 -24.18
N ALA A 386 12.25 -17.02 -23.38
CA ALA A 386 13.58 -17.58 -23.53
C ALA A 386 13.51 -19.10 -23.30
N PHE A 387 14.14 -19.90 -24.16
CA PHE A 387 14.27 -21.33 -23.94
C PHE A 387 14.90 -21.57 -22.57
N SER A 388 14.18 -22.23 -21.66
CA SER A 388 14.84 -22.91 -20.55
C SER A 388 15.59 -24.07 -21.17
N THR A 389 16.92 -23.98 -21.25
CA THR A 389 17.77 -25.13 -21.57
C THR A 389 17.72 -26.09 -20.39
N SER A 390 16.61 -26.80 -20.21
CA SER A 390 16.62 -28.05 -19.47
C SER A 390 17.38 -29.06 -20.33
N GLY A 391 18.53 -29.51 -19.83
CA GLY A 391 19.49 -30.33 -20.56
C GLY A 391 18.87 -31.56 -21.24
N GLY A 392 19.12 -31.66 -22.54
CA GLY A 392 19.10 -32.91 -23.32
C GLY A 392 20.49 -33.12 -23.93
N PRO A 393 20.96 -34.37 -24.09
CA PRO A 393 22.38 -34.65 -24.29
C PRO A 393 22.89 -34.22 -25.67
N SER A 394 24.17 -33.83 -25.71
CA SER A 394 24.90 -33.51 -26.94
C SER A 394 24.85 -34.63 -27.99
N PRO A 395 24.80 -34.32 -29.29
CA PRO A 395 24.79 -35.29 -30.35
C PRO A 395 26.20 -35.87 -30.54
N GLY A 396 26.35 -37.15 -30.21
CA GLY A 396 27.61 -37.83 -30.40
C GLY A 396 27.63 -39.22 -29.83
N GLN A 397 26.87 -40.15 -30.42
CA GLN A 397 27.30 -41.54 -30.53
C GLN A 397 26.51 -42.25 -31.63
N VAL A 398 27.28 -42.68 -32.62
CA VAL A 398 26.93 -43.59 -33.72
C VAL A 398 26.58 -44.96 -33.15
N LEU A 399 25.59 -45.67 -33.71
CA LEU A 399 25.55 -47.14 -33.97
C LEU A 399 24.20 -47.54 -34.65
N PRO A 400 24.06 -48.72 -35.30
CA PRO A 400 23.91 -48.80 -36.76
C PRO A 400 22.54 -49.28 -37.27
N SER A 401 22.45 -49.25 -38.60
CA SER A 401 21.36 -49.65 -39.50
C SER A 401 20.77 -51.05 -39.25
N GLY A 402 19.46 -51.19 -39.46
CA GLY A 402 18.86 -52.49 -39.78
C GLY A 402 17.34 -52.59 -39.62
N PHE A 403 16.65 -52.68 -40.76
CA PHE A 403 15.34 -53.30 -41.00
C PHE A 403 14.02 -52.52 -40.81
N THR A 404 13.30 -52.43 -41.92
CA THR A 404 11.84 -52.29 -42.11
C THR A 404 11.42 -53.39 -43.13
N PRO A 405 10.13 -53.69 -43.43
CA PRO A 405 8.85 -53.39 -42.76
C PRO A 405 7.80 -54.57 -42.74
N ALA A 406 6.71 -54.40 -41.94
CA ALA A 406 5.25 -54.72 -42.11
C ALA A 406 4.76 -56.13 -42.59
N PRO A 407 3.46 -56.56 -42.51
CA PRO A 407 2.19 -55.77 -42.37
C PRO A 407 0.96 -56.39 -41.59
N GLU A 408 -0.13 -55.57 -41.51
CA GLU A 408 -1.60 -55.82 -41.59
C GLU A 408 -2.34 -56.75 -40.58
N GLU A 409 -3.27 -56.27 -39.71
CA GLU A 409 -4.72 -55.83 -39.84
C GLU A 409 -5.70 -56.94 -39.33
N PRO A 410 -7.03 -56.72 -39.06
CA PRO A 410 -7.82 -55.53 -38.71
C PRO A 410 -8.95 -55.74 -37.64
N GLY A 411 -9.68 -54.67 -37.27
CA GLY A 411 -11.17 -54.71 -37.28
C GLY A 411 -12.00 -54.32 -36.04
N ALA A 412 -12.95 -53.41 -36.28
CA ALA A 412 -14.20 -53.06 -35.56
C ALA A 412 -14.09 -52.20 -34.28
N GLY A 413 -14.91 -51.17 -34.04
CA GLY A 413 -16.06 -50.60 -34.74
C GLY A 413 -16.60 -49.41 -33.93
N ALA A 414 -17.12 -48.40 -34.61
CA ALA A 414 -17.63 -47.15 -34.04
C ALA A 414 -18.98 -47.31 -33.32
N THR A 415 -19.31 -46.40 -32.39
CA THR A 415 -20.60 -45.67 -32.40
C THR A 415 -20.57 -44.47 -31.44
N SER A 416 -20.99 -43.32 -31.98
CA SER A 416 -21.43 -42.11 -31.29
C SER A 416 -22.89 -42.22 -30.83
N SER A 417 -23.26 -41.58 -29.72
CA SER A 417 -24.63 -41.07 -29.54
C SER A 417 -24.65 -39.88 -28.57
N ALA A 418 -25.27 -38.80 -29.03
CA ALA A 418 -25.65 -37.62 -28.25
C ALA A 418 -27.12 -37.71 -27.80
N SER A 419 -27.44 -37.14 -26.64
CA SER A 419 -28.78 -36.71 -26.20
C SER A 419 -28.61 -35.88 -24.91
N SER A 420 -28.70 -34.54 -24.95
CA SER A 420 -29.88 -33.67 -24.73
C SER A 420 -30.37 -33.52 -23.27
N GLU A 421 -30.21 -32.29 -22.76
CA GLU A 421 -31.14 -31.48 -21.96
C GLU A 421 -31.78 -32.01 -20.65
N ARG A 422 -31.50 -31.33 -19.52
CA ARG A 422 -32.41 -30.36 -18.86
C ARG A 422 -31.88 -29.80 -17.52
N ASP A 423 -32.09 -28.49 -17.36
CA ASP A 423 -32.46 -27.70 -16.15
C ASP A 423 -31.72 -27.89 -14.81
N GLY A 424 -31.08 -26.82 -14.33
CA GLY A 424 -30.38 -26.70 -13.03
C GLY A 424 -31.30 -26.37 -11.85
N PRO A 425 -30.91 -25.52 -10.87
CA PRO A 425 -29.58 -25.14 -10.35
C PRO A 425 -29.37 -25.70 -8.93
N ASP A 426 -28.15 -25.62 -8.34
CA ASP A 426 -28.04 -25.36 -6.89
C ASP A 426 -26.62 -25.01 -6.43
N ALA A 427 -26.58 -23.98 -5.60
CA ALA A 427 -25.43 -23.47 -4.90
C ALA A 427 -24.98 -24.43 -3.78
N GLY A 428 -23.67 -24.67 -3.66
CA GLY A 428 -23.17 -25.43 -2.53
C GLY A 428 -21.72 -25.89 -2.66
N ALA A 429 -20.77 -24.97 -2.56
CA ALA A 429 -19.39 -25.30 -2.18
C ALA A 429 -18.56 -24.03 -1.96
N PHE A 430 -18.68 -23.35 -0.82
CA PHE A 430 -17.59 -22.54 -0.23
C PHE A 430 -17.85 -22.29 1.27
N LEU A 431 -18.22 -23.36 1.99
CA LEU A 431 -18.37 -23.37 3.44
C LEU A 431 -17.68 -24.61 3.99
N LEU A 432 -16.35 -24.63 3.86
CA LEU A 432 -15.50 -25.68 4.43
C LEU A 432 -14.14 -25.13 4.86
N PHE A 433 -14.12 -24.14 5.77
CA PHE A 433 -12.91 -23.79 6.54
C PHE A 433 -13.20 -23.24 7.95
N LEU A 434 -14.35 -23.59 8.56
CA LEU A 434 -14.73 -23.20 9.93
C LEU A 434 -14.89 -24.38 10.91
N LEU A 435 -14.20 -25.50 10.69
CA LEU A 435 -14.31 -26.69 11.55
C LEU A 435 -12.97 -27.32 11.97
N LEU A 436 -11.88 -26.55 12.04
CA LEU A 436 -10.59 -27.00 12.59
C LEU A 436 -10.01 -26.11 13.72
N GLY A 437 -10.81 -25.23 14.31
CA GLY A 437 -10.40 -24.40 15.47
C GLY A 437 -10.92 -24.85 16.84
N ALA A 438 -11.84 -25.82 16.89
CA ALA A 438 -12.61 -26.14 18.12
C ALA A 438 -12.04 -27.32 18.96
N LEU A 439 -10.81 -27.77 18.72
CA LEU A 439 -10.22 -28.94 19.39
C LEU A 439 -8.87 -28.68 20.06
N ALA A 440 -8.56 -27.43 20.39
CA ALA A 440 -7.39 -27.04 21.21
C ALA A 440 -7.75 -26.38 22.55
N ALA A 441 -9.03 -26.34 22.94
CA ALA A 441 -9.52 -25.67 24.16
C ALA A 441 -9.93 -26.63 25.30
N ALA A 442 -9.51 -27.90 25.27
CA ALA A 442 -9.90 -28.91 26.28
C ALA A 442 -8.72 -29.53 27.06
N TRP A 443 -7.52 -28.95 27.00
CA TRP A 443 -6.33 -29.49 27.70
C TRP A 443 -5.58 -28.45 28.53
N ALA A 444 -6.30 -27.53 29.18
CA ALA A 444 -5.73 -26.57 30.14
C ALA A 444 -6.65 -26.27 31.34
N VAL A 445 -7.53 -27.20 31.71
CA VAL A 445 -8.33 -27.14 32.95
C VAL A 445 -8.25 -28.49 33.65
N SER A 446 -7.07 -28.83 34.21
CA SER A 446 -6.95 -29.90 35.21
C SER A 446 -5.62 -29.86 35.97
N ILE A 447 -5.19 -28.68 36.44
CA ILE A 447 -4.29 -28.60 37.61
C ILE A 447 -4.72 -27.38 38.44
N ALA A 448 -5.78 -27.55 39.21
CA ALA A 448 -6.02 -26.75 40.40
C ALA A 448 -6.16 -27.72 41.57
N ARG A 449 -5.31 -27.54 42.59
CA ARG A 449 -5.52 -27.78 44.04
C ARG A 449 -4.24 -28.26 44.72
N ARG A 450 -3.42 -27.32 45.19
CA ARG A 450 -2.84 -27.35 46.54
C ARG A 450 -2.68 -25.91 47.04
N THR A 451 -3.53 -25.52 47.98
CA THR A 451 -3.36 -24.35 48.85
C THR A 451 -2.30 -24.64 49.93
N PRO A 452 -1.66 -23.58 50.45
CA PRO A 452 -1.76 -23.35 51.89
C PRO A 452 -2.06 -21.88 52.24
N VAL A 453 -2.41 -21.68 53.51
CA VAL A 453 -3.11 -20.52 54.09
C VAL A 453 -2.15 -19.56 54.84
N ARG A 454 -2.46 -18.24 54.75
CA ARG A 454 -2.16 -17.08 55.65
C ARG A 454 -0.76 -16.42 55.70
N ARG A 455 -0.72 -15.11 55.41
CA ARG A 455 -0.77 -13.97 56.38
C ARG A 455 -1.10 -12.66 55.66
N ALA A 456 -1.84 -11.76 56.31
CA ALA A 456 -2.18 -10.42 55.80
C ALA A 456 -1.05 -9.41 56.08
N PRO A 457 -0.79 -8.42 55.21
CA PRO A 457 0.10 -7.30 55.50
C PRO A 457 -0.64 -6.13 56.19
N GLU A 458 0.04 -5.49 57.15
CA GLU A 458 -0.39 -4.30 57.90
C GLU A 458 -0.60 -3.06 57.01
N PRO A 459 -1.49 -2.12 57.40
CA PRO A 459 -1.62 -0.83 56.73
C PRO A 459 -0.47 0.15 57.07
N PRO A 460 -0.06 1.03 56.13
CA PRO A 460 0.96 2.03 56.37
C PRO A 460 0.48 3.20 57.26
N PRO A 461 1.39 3.88 57.98
CA PRO A 461 1.03 4.94 58.93
C PRO A 461 0.64 6.27 58.25
N GLU A 462 -0.30 6.97 58.89
CA GLU A 462 -0.79 8.31 58.54
C GLU A 462 0.33 9.37 58.52
N ALA A 463 0.43 10.11 57.42
CA ALA A 463 1.28 11.28 57.30
C ALA A 463 0.50 12.55 57.69
N LYS A 464 1.09 13.33 58.60
CA LYS A 464 0.57 14.55 59.21
C LYS A 464 0.49 15.71 58.21
N THR A 465 -0.61 16.45 58.27
CA THR A 465 -0.87 17.72 57.60
C THR A 465 0.11 18.82 58.07
N PRO A 466 0.77 19.58 57.17
CA PRO A 466 1.40 20.85 57.51
C PRO A 466 0.38 22.02 57.45
N PRO A 467 0.64 23.13 58.17
CA PRO A 467 -0.33 24.20 58.35
C PRO A 467 -0.46 25.14 57.14
N GLU A 468 -1.65 25.71 57.09
CA GLU A 468 -2.19 26.72 56.18
C GLU A 468 -1.34 28.01 56.14
N SER A 469 -0.96 28.45 54.94
CA SER A 469 -0.36 29.78 54.69
C SER A 469 -1.30 30.60 53.81
N THR A 470 -1.68 31.77 54.33
CA THR A 470 -2.50 32.82 53.72
C THR A 470 -1.90 33.45 52.46
N PRO A 471 -2.71 34.11 51.60
CA PRO A 471 -2.32 34.54 50.26
C PRO A 471 -1.67 35.92 50.22
N ASP A 472 -0.63 36.08 49.40
CA ASP A 472 -0.11 37.38 48.96
C ASP A 472 -0.52 37.66 47.49
N GLU A 473 -0.85 38.93 47.26
CA GLU A 473 -1.33 39.59 46.05
C GLU A 473 -0.27 39.73 44.93
N PRO A 474 -0.66 40.17 43.70
CA PRO A 474 0.10 39.98 42.47
C PRO A 474 1.05 41.14 42.12
N GLU A 475 2.20 40.81 41.50
CA GLU A 475 3.00 41.77 40.72
C GLU A 475 3.13 41.30 39.25
N GLY A 476 3.04 42.25 38.33
CA GLY A 476 2.95 42.02 36.88
C GLY A 476 4.21 42.32 36.06
N GLY A 477 4.04 42.28 34.73
CA GLY A 477 5.02 42.67 33.69
C GLY A 477 6.15 41.64 33.49
N TRP A 478 6.42 41.10 32.31
CA TRP A 478 6.43 41.67 30.95
C TRP A 478 6.17 40.61 29.89
#